data_AF-A0A242NXX9-F1
#
_entry.id   AF-A0A242NXX9-F1
#
_cell.length_a   1.000
_cell.length_b   1.000
_cell.length_c   1.000
_cell.angle_alpha   90.00
_cell.angle_beta   90.00
_cell.angle_gamma   90.00
#
_symmetry.space_group_name_H-M   'P 1'
#
loop_
_entity.id
_entity.type
_entity.pdbx_description
1 polymer ?
#
loop_
_entity_poly.entity_id
_entity_poly.type
_entity_poly.pdbx_seq_one_letter_code
_entity_poly.pdbx_strand_id
1 'polypeptide(L)'
;MRKLIGFTVLVMLLTGCASHKMQSIYQTQGVEIAQNPAGVDIINKYSTSRPITVLHSSLSVCIAQELDNSPVVLNSDNYFGSAWWPYYNMPTQQAITINGGDTIKLVEGNNIVANAVTDYQSQTKYFISYTLTTTRKAKNIHYLFSNIKQAQQYTGSIANDGFQNVKTLERSHPDLVIDALNKEIDKIQSCLLR
;
A
#
# COMPACT_ATOMS: atom_id res chain seq x y z
N MET A 1 9.13 -11.26 59.12
CA MET A 1 7.79 -11.03 58.55
C MET A 1 7.70 -9.62 57.99
N ARG A 2 7.08 -9.50 56.80
CA ARG A 2 6.60 -8.25 56.16
C ARG A 2 7.66 -7.21 55.82
N LYS A 3 8.03 -7.14 54.53
CA LYS A 3 8.27 -5.91 53.72
C LYS A 3 9.08 -6.29 52.49
N LEU A 4 8.49 -6.96 51.50
CA LEU A 4 9.07 -7.13 50.16
C LEU A 4 8.01 -7.64 49.15
N ILE A 5 6.74 -7.26 49.32
CA ILE A 5 5.63 -7.64 48.41
C ILE A 5 5.29 -6.48 47.44
N GLY A 6 6.03 -5.37 47.48
CA GLY A 6 5.65 -4.12 46.81
C GLY A 6 6.28 -3.84 45.44
N PHE A 7 7.12 -4.73 44.89
CA PHE A 7 7.92 -4.40 43.69
C PHE A 7 7.60 -5.21 42.42
N THR A 8 6.70 -6.19 42.49
CA THR A 8 6.41 -7.10 41.36
C THR A 8 5.23 -6.67 40.47
N VAL A 9 4.50 -5.61 40.82
CA VAL A 9 3.27 -5.20 40.09
C VAL A 9 3.52 -4.16 38.99
N LEU A 10 4.69 -3.50 38.96
CA LEU A 10 4.93 -2.40 38.00
C LEU A 10 5.48 -2.86 36.63
N VAL A 11 5.82 -4.14 36.45
CA VAL A 11 6.49 -4.64 35.23
C VAL A 11 5.51 -5.17 34.16
N MET A 12 4.23 -5.39 34.49
CA MET A 12 3.26 -5.96 33.52
C MET A 12 2.61 -4.94 32.57
N LEU A 13 2.90 -3.65 32.68
CA LEU A 13 2.25 -2.59 31.87
C LEU A 13 3.09 -2.11 30.67
N LEU A 14 4.24 -2.75 30.40
CA LEU A 14 5.09 -2.46 29.24
C LEU A 14 4.96 -3.50 28.11
N THR A 15 3.82 -4.19 28.00
CA THR A 15 3.45 -4.84 26.73
C THR A 15 3.13 -3.74 25.73
N GLY A 16 4.16 -3.16 25.13
CA GLY A 16 4.01 -2.20 24.04
C GLY A 16 3.08 -2.78 22.98
N CYS A 17 2.25 -1.95 22.37
CA CYS A 17 1.28 -2.31 21.33
C CYS A 17 1.98 -2.90 20.10
N ALA A 18 2.46 -4.14 20.19
CA ALA A 18 2.99 -4.90 19.09
C ALA A 18 1.80 -5.36 18.26
N SER A 19 1.59 -4.72 17.10
CA SER A 19 0.57 -5.18 16.16
C SER A 19 0.87 -6.62 15.75
N HIS A 20 -0.14 -7.47 15.78
CA HIS A 20 -0.01 -8.86 15.37
C HIS A 20 0.19 -8.97 13.85
N LYS A 21 0.86 -10.06 13.42
CA LYS A 21 0.94 -10.44 12.01
C LYS A 21 -0.42 -10.93 11.54
N MET A 22 -0.88 -10.43 10.40
CA MET A 22 -2.14 -10.85 9.79
C MET A 22 -1.95 -12.19 9.07
N GLN A 23 -2.40 -13.29 9.69
CA GLN A 23 -2.18 -14.65 9.17
C GLN A 23 -2.85 -14.90 7.81
N SER A 24 -3.99 -14.27 7.54
CA SER A 24 -4.70 -14.42 6.26
C SER A 24 -3.85 -14.02 5.05
N ILE A 25 -2.94 -13.06 5.19
CA ILE A 25 -2.05 -12.63 4.11
C ILE A 25 -1.01 -13.69 3.74
N TYR A 26 -0.52 -14.46 4.72
CA TYR A 26 0.39 -15.58 4.45
C TYR A 26 -0.30 -16.74 3.73
N GLN A 27 -1.63 -16.81 3.81
CA GLN A 27 -2.46 -17.82 3.16
C GLN A 27 -3.07 -17.33 1.84
N THR A 28 -2.92 -16.04 1.51
CA THR A 28 -3.48 -15.45 0.31
C THR A 28 -2.73 -15.95 -0.91
N GLN A 29 -3.44 -16.61 -1.83
CA GLN A 29 -2.83 -17.18 -3.02
C GLN A 29 -2.14 -16.10 -3.87
N GLY A 30 -0.92 -16.39 -4.29
CA GLY A 30 -0.13 -15.53 -5.17
C GLY A 30 0.58 -14.36 -4.47
N VAL A 31 0.44 -14.23 -3.15
CA VAL A 31 1.23 -13.29 -2.34
C VAL A 31 2.61 -13.90 -2.05
N GLU A 32 3.66 -13.15 -2.35
CA GLU A 32 5.04 -13.47 -1.95
C GLU A 32 5.48 -12.53 -0.82
N ILE A 33 5.93 -13.11 0.29
CA ILE A 33 6.44 -12.36 1.44
C ILE A 33 7.98 -12.29 1.37
N ALA A 34 8.54 -11.11 1.64
CA ALA A 34 9.96 -10.91 1.87
C ALA A 34 10.19 -10.15 3.17
N GLN A 35 11.45 -10.01 3.58
CA GLN A 35 11.83 -9.16 4.70
C GLN A 35 12.47 -7.88 4.20
N ASN A 36 12.09 -6.76 4.79
CA ASN A 36 12.80 -5.50 4.59
C ASN A 36 14.15 -5.50 5.34
N PRO A 37 15.03 -4.49 5.15
CA PRO A 37 16.32 -4.43 5.85
C PRO A 37 16.23 -4.41 7.39
N ALA A 38 15.06 -4.06 7.94
CA ALA A 38 14.80 -4.07 9.39
C ALA A 38 14.26 -5.43 9.89
N GLY A 39 14.20 -6.47 9.04
CA GLY A 39 13.69 -7.79 9.39
C GLY A 39 12.16 -7.88 9.50
N VAL A 40 11.43 -6.87 9.01
CA VAL A 40 9.96 -6.87 9.02
C VAL A 40 9.44 -7.53 7.76
N ASP A 41 8.52 -8.47 7.93
CA ASP A 41 7.81 -9.13 6.84
C ASP A 41 6.94 -8.13 6.06
N ILE A 42 7.07 -8.14 4.74
CA ILE A 42 6.38 -7.25 3.80
C ILE A 42 5.79 -8.05 2.64
N ILE A 43 4.74 -7.52 2.01
CA ILE A 43 4.27 -7.99 0.70
C ILE A 43 5.31 -7.57 -0.35
N ASN A 44 6.03 -8.54 -0.89
CA ASN A 44 7.04 -8.29 -1.93
C ASN A 44 6.40 -8.23 -3.32
N LYS A 45 5.56 -9.23 -3.60
CA LYS A 45 4.81 -9.34 -4.85
C LYS A 45 3.43 -9.90 -4.60
N TYR A 46 2.53 -9.59 -5.52
CA TYR A 46 1.22 -10.23 -5.60
C TYR A 46 0.95 -10.63 -7.04
N SER A 47 0.53 -11.87 -7.26
CA SER A 47 0.26 -12.42 -8.58
C SER A 47 -1.10 -13.07 -8.66
N THR A 48 -1.78 -12.88 -9.79
CA THR A 48 -3.03 -13.58 -10.06
C THR A 48 -3.24 -13.70 -11.57
N SER A 49 -4.18 -14.55 -11.97
CA SER A 49 -4.53 -14.71 -13.38
C SER A 49 -6.04 -14.59 -13.55
N ARG A 50 -6.46 -14.01 -14.67
CA ARG A 50 -7.86 -13.93 -15.07
C ARG A 50 -8.02 -14.53 -16.47
N PRO A 51 -9.06 -15.35 -16.68
CA PRO A 51 -9.31 -15.93 -18.00
C PRO A 51 -9.60 -14.83 -19.02
N ILE A 52 -9.23 -15.07 -20.28
CA ILE A 52 -9.67 -14.28 -21.42
C ILE A 52 -10.63 -15.13 -22.23
N THR A 53 -11.82 -14.61 -22.51
CA THR A 53 -12.77 -15.24 -23.44
C THR A 53 -12.78 -14.50 -24.78
N VAL A 54 -13.13 -13.22 -24.77
CA VAL A 54 -13.17 -12.33 -25.96
C VAL A 54 -12.62 -10.97 -25.55
N LEU A 55 -11.77 -10.36 -26.39
CA LEU A 55 -11.25 -9.02 -26.16
C LEU A 55 -11.78 -8.10 -27.26
N HIS A 56 -12.44 -7.01 -26.86
CA HIS A 56 -12.89 -5.95 -27.75
C HIS A 56 -11.87 -4.80 -27.83
N SER A 57 -11.00 -4.68 -26.82
CA SER A 57 -9.96 -3.67 -26.71
C SER A 57 -8.57 -4.28 -26.49
N SER A 58 -7.51 -3.51 -26.79
CA SER A 58 -6.13 -3.97 -26.55
C SER A 58 -5.74 -3.80 -25.07
N LEU A 59 -4.90 -4.70 -24.56
CA LEU A 59 -4.47 -4.69 -23.16
C LEU A 59 -3.71 -3.41 -22.80
N SER A 60 -2.85 -2.92 -23.70
CA SER A 60 -2.11 -1.67 -23.48
C SER A 60 -3.02 -0.45 -23.44
N VAL A 61 -4.05 -0.38 -24.29
CA VAL A 61 -5.03 0.71 -24.26
C VAL A 61 -5.80 0.69 -22.94
N CYS A 62 -6.29 -0.46 -22.51
CA CYS A 62 -7.02 -0.55 -21.24
C CYS A 62 -6.16 -0.21 -20.02
N ILE A 63 -4.89 -0.63 -20.00
CA ILE A 63 -3.96 -0.25 -18.95
C ILE A 63 -3.73 1.26 -18.94
N ALA A 64 -3.53 1.89 -20.11
CA ALA A 64 -3.32 3.33 -20.20
C ALA A 64 -4.55 4.15 -19.81
N GLN A 65 -5.75 3.64 -20.08
CA GLN A 65 -7.01 4.35 -19.81
C GLN A 65 -7.49 4.22 -18.37
N GLU A 66 -7.34 3.02 -17.79
CA GLU A 66 -7.98 2.70 -16.51
C GLU A 66 -7.04 2.87 -15.31
N LEU A 67 -5.71 2.77 -15.50
CA LEU A 67 -4.75 2.94 -14.42
C LEU A 67 -4.32 4.40 -14.28
N ASP A 68 -4.41 4.90 -13.04
CA ASP A 68 -3.96 6.24 -12.68
C ASP A 68 -2.52 6.21 -12.18
N ASN A 69 -1.72 7.18 -12.61
CA ASN A 69 -0.39 7.43 -12.08
C ASN A 69 -0.18 8.93 -11.83
N SER A 70 -1.27 9.63 -11.47
CA SER A 70 -1.27 11.05 -11.13
C SER A 70 -0.51 11.33 -9.83
N PRO A 71 0.01 12.57 -9.66
CA PRO A 71 0.64 12.97 -8.41
C PRO A 71 -0.30 12.82 -7.21
N VAL A 72 0.25 12.39 -6.07
CA VAL A 72 -0.49 12.33 -4.80
C VAL A 72 0.10 13.30 -3.79
N VAL A 73 -0.78 13.90 -2.98
CA VAL A 73 -0.41 14.84 -1.92
C VAL A 73 -0.56 14.16 -0.57
N LEU A 74 0.52 14.17 0.19
CA LEU A 74 0.62 13.59 1.52
C LEU A 74 0.80 14.71 2.55
N ASN A 75 0.01 14.65 3.62
CA ASN A 75 -0.11 15.70 4.62
C ASN A 75 0.24 15.18 6.02
N SER A 76 0.64 16.11 6.89
CA SER A 76 0.79 15.94 8.34
C SER A 76 0.40 17.24 9.02
N ASP A 77 -0.20 17.17 10.20
CA ASP A 77 -0.53 18.33 11.02
C ASP A 77 0.52 18.59 12.09
N ASN A 78 0.51 19.81 12.63
CA ASN A 78 1.17 20.13 13.89
C ASN A 78 0.09 20.21 14.98
N TYR A 79 -0.08 19.15 15.78
CA TYR A 79 -0.93 19.24 16.97
C TYR A 79 -0.11 19.10 18.25
N PHE A 80 0.32 20.25 18.80
CA PHE A 80 0.63 20.41 20.22
C PHE A 80 0.25 21.83 20.65
N GLY A 81 -1.00 22.00 21.09
CA GLY A 81 -1.47 23.21 21.75
C GLY A 81 -2.19 22.86 23.05
N SER A 82 -1.46 22.88 24.17
CA SER A 82 -2.06 23.04 25.49
C SER A 82 -2.54 24.49 25.60
N ALA A 83 -3.69 24.73 26.23
CA ALA A 83 -4.27 26.07 26.40
C ALA A 83 -3.41 27.05 27.24
N TRP A 84 -2.21 26.65 27.67
CA TRP A 84 -1.45 27.32 28.74
C TRP A 84 -0.03 27.78 28.36
N TRP A 85 0.47 27.56 27.13
CA TRP A 85 1.86 27.90 26.78
C TRP A 85 1.98 28.75 25.50
N PRO A 86 2.84 29.80 25.49
CA PRO A 86 2.98 30.67 24.34
C PRO A 86 3.88 30.05 23.25
N TYR A 87 3.28 29.90 22.08
CA TYR A 87 3.82 29.73 20.72
C TYR A 87 5.35 29.63 20.56
N TYR A 88 5.82 28.45 20.14
CA TYR A 88 6.95 28.37 19.23
C TYR A 88 6.39 28.19 17.81
N ASN A 89 6.60 29.17 16.94
CA ASN A 89 6.40 29.02 15.50
C ASN A 89 7.39 27.97 14.98
N MET A 90 7.01 26.70 15.05
CA MET A 90 7.70 25.65 14.30
C MET A 90 7.43 25.88 12.81
N PRO A 91 8.45 25.80 11.94
CA PRO A 91 8.27 25.96 10.49
C PRO A 91 7.15 25.06 9.99
N THR A 92 6.26 25.60 9.14
CA THR A 92 5.24 24.84 8.42
C THR A 92 5.88 23.64 7.73
N GLN A 93 5.67 22.42 8.24
CA GLN A 93 6.12 21.24 7.51
C GLN A 93 5.14 20.93 6.37
N GLN A 94 5.75 20.64 5.23
CA GLN A 94 5.21 20.75 3.89
C GLN A 94 4.33 19.56 3.54
N ALA A 95 3.19 19.82 2.91
CA ALA A 95 2.53 18.82 2.10
C ALA A 95 3.55 18.26 1.09
N ILE A 96 3.81 16.96 1.15
CA ILE A 96 4.72 16.30 0.21
C ILE A 96 3.90 15.88 -0.99
N THR A 97 4.19 16.51 -2.14
CA THR A 97 3.66 16.03 -3.42
C THR A 97 4.61 14.98 -3.96
N ILE A 98 4.13 13.75 -4.08
CA ILE A 98 4.85 12.69 -4.77
C ILE A 98 4.40 12.73 -6.23
N ASN A 99 5.32 13.16 -7.09
CA ASN A 99 5.04 13.31 -8.52
C ASN A 99 4.66 11.98 -9.14
N GLY A 100 3.59 12.04 -9.94
CA GLY A 100 3.21 11.00 -10.89
C GLY A 100 4.12 10.97 -12.12
N GLY A 101 3.72 10.20 -13.12
CA GLY A 101 4.42 10.14 -14.40
C GLY A 101 3.70 9.24 -15.40
N ASP A 102 4.40 8.80 -16.45
CA ASP A 102 3.82 7.92 -17.45
C ASP A 102 3.37 6.58 -16.84
N THR A 103 2.12 6.20 -17.12
CA THR A 103 1.53 4.95 -16.65
C THR A 103 2.21 3.75 -17.29
N ILE A 104 2.42 3.75 -18.62
CA ILE A 104 3.11 2.65 -19.31
C ILE A 104 4.60 2.92 -19.33
N LYS A 105 5.38 1.99 -18.77
CA LYS A 105 6.86 2.02 -18.81
C LYS A 105 7.43 1.30 -20.03
N LEU A 106 6.83 0.16 -20.38
CA LEU A 106 7.35 -0.72 -21.43
C LEU A 106 6.24 -1.59 -22.01
N VAL A 107 6.29 -1.79 -23.32
CA VAL A 107 5.53 -2.83 -24.02
C VAL A 107 6.55 -3.67 -24.80
N GLU A 108 6.65 -4.95 -24.47
CA GLU A 108 7.56 -5.89 -25.13
C GLU A 108 6.86 -7.22 -25.41
N GLY A 109 6.50 -7.45 -26.68
CA GLY A 109 5.73 -8.62 -27.09
C GLY A 109 4.38 -8.69 -26.37
N ASN A 110 4.20 -9.75 -25.57
CA ASN A 110 2.98 -9.97 -24.78
C ASN A 110 3.06 -9.40 -23.36
N ASN A 111 4.15 -8.72 -23.01
CA ASN A 111 4.38 -8.14 -21.71
C ASN A 111 4.15 -6.64 -21.75
N ILE A 112 3.42 -6.12 -20.78
CA ILE A 112 3.24 -4.69 -20.56
C ILE A 112 3.61 -4.40 -19.12
N VAL A 113 4.46 -3.41 -18.91
CA VAL A 113 4.87 -2.93 -17.59
C VAL A 113 4.32 -1.53 -17.38
N ALA A 114 3.62 -1.33 -16.28
CA ALA A 114 3.02 -0.06 -15.91
C ALA A 114 3.33 0.31 -14.45
N ASN A 115 3.44 1.61 -14.20
CA ASN A 115 3.40 2.19 -12.88
C ASN A 115 2.03 2.77 -12.64
N ALA A 116 1.51 2.60 -11.43
CA ALA A 116 0.25 3.21 -11.05
C ALA A 116 0.17 3.45 -9.55
N VAL A 117 -0.81 4.28 -9.20
CA VAL A 117 -1.23 4.54 -7.84
C VAL A 117 -2.73 4.25 -7.75
N THR A 118 -3.13 3.53 -6.71
CA THR A 118 -4.53 3.37 -6.34
C THR A 118 -4.71 3.77 -4.88
N ASP A 119 -5.94 3.75 -4.37
CA ASP A 119 -6.22 4.08 -2.98
C ASP A 119 -7.20 3.11 -2.33
N TYR A 120 -7.17 3.11 -1.01
CA TYR A 120 -8.20 2.49 -0.19
C TYR A 120 -8.51 3.34 1.03
N GLN A 121 -9.69 3.10 1.59
CA GLN A 121 -10.14 3.73 2.81
C GLN A 121 -10.20 2.67 3.92
N SER A 122 -9.50 2.93 5.03
CA SER A 122 -9.71 2.27 6.32
C SER A 122 -10.30 3.32 7.27
N GLN A 123 -9.69 3.58 8.42
CA GLN A 123 -10.01 4.74 9.27
C GLN A 123 -9.57 6.07 8.63
N THR A 124 -8.56 6.01 7.78
CA THR A 124 -8.03 7.12 6.98
C THR A 124 -7.73 6.63 5.57
N LYS A 125 -7.51 7.57 4.65
CA LYS A 125 -7.18 7.27 3.26
C LYS A 125 -5.71 6.88 3.14
N TYR A 126 -5.45 5.82 2.39
CA TYR A 126 -4.12 5.36 2.02
C TYR A 126 -3.97 5.31 0.51
N PHE A 127 -2.81 5.72 0.02
CA PHE A 127 -2.39 5.51 -1.35
C PHE A 127 -1.50 4.28 -1.43
N ILE A 128 -1.61 3.54 -2.54
CA ILE A 128 -0.76 2.39 -2.86
C ILE A 128 -0.08 2.67 -4.19
N SER A 129 1.25 2.71 -4.19
CA SER A 129 2.06 2.78 -5.41
C SER A 129 2.59 1.39 -5.74
N TYR A 130 2.53 1.01 -7.02
CA TYR A 130 2.98 -0.30 -7.48
C TYR A 130 3.47 -0.29 -8.93
N THR A 131 4.23 -1.32 -9.29
CA THR A 131 4.55 -1.68 -10.66
C THR A 131 3.75 -2.92 -11.04
N LEU A 132 2.91 -2.80 -12.07
CA LEU A 132 2.16 -3.91 -12.67
C LEU A 132 2.88 -4.42 -13.91
N THR A 133 3.19 -5.72 -13.94
CA THR A 133 3.56 -6.44 -15.14
C THR A 133 2.43 -7.35 -15.55
N THR A 134 1.83 -7.11 -16.72
CA THR A 134 0.83 -8.00 -17.31
C THR A 134 1.45 -8.82 -18.43
N THR A 135 1.20 -10.13 -18.42
CA THR A 135 1.62 -11.04 -19.49
C THR A 135 0.38 -11.71 -20.08
N ARG A 136 0.12 -11.44 -21.36
CA ARG A 136 -0.96 -12.13 -22.08
C ARG A 136 -0.50 -13.54 -22.49
N LYS A 137 -1.28 -14.54 -22.09
CA LYS A 137 -1.17 -15.93 -22.56
C LYS A 137 -2.40 -16.28 -23.39
N ALA A 138 -2.40 -17.47 -24.01
CA ALA A 138 -3.44 -17.89 -24.94
C ALA A 138 -4.87 -17.87 -24.36
N LYS A 139 -5.04 -18.16 -23.06
CA LYS A 139 -6.36 -18.29 -22.40
C LYS A 139 -6.54 -17.40 -21.16
N ASN A 140 -5.50 -16.66 -20.76
CA ASN A 140 -5.53 -15.84 -19.56
C ASN A 140 -4.54 -14.67 -19.65
N ILE A 141 -4.78 -13.66 -18.82
CA ILE A 141 -3.81 -12.61 -18.52
C ILE A 141 -3.27 -12.89 -17.13
N HIS A 142 -1.95 -12.96 -17.04
CA HIS A 142 -1.25 -13.01 -15.77
C HIS A 142 -0.93 -11.58 -15.33
N TYR A 143 -1.26 -11.25 -14.09
CA TYR A 143 -1.00 -9.96 -13.46
C TYR A 143 0.03 -10.18 -12.36
N LEU A 144 1.12 -9.41 -12.39
CA LEU A 144 2.15 -9.41 -11.37
C LEU A 144 2.34 -7.99 -10.84
N PHE A 145 1.96 -7.77 -9.60
CA PHE A 145 2.24 -6.56 -8.86
C PHE A 145 3.57 -6.71 -8.11
N SER A 146 4.40 -5.67 -8.19
CA SER A 146 5.71 -5.60 -7.55
C SER A 146 5.98 -4.16 -7.09
N ASN A 147 7.02 -3.96 -6.28
CA ASN A 147 7.35 -2.65 -5.69
C ASN A 147 6.11 -2.02 -5.01
N ILE A 148 5.34 -2.85 -4.30
CA ILE A 148 4.08 -2.46 -3.67
C ILE A 148 4.40 -1.68 -2.40
N LYS A 149 4.02 -0.41 -2.39
CA LYS A 149 4.24 0.51 -1.26
C LYS A 149 2.95 1.21 -0.91
N GLN A 150 2.79 1.57 0.35
CA GLN A 150 1.67 2.38 0.83
C GLN A 150 2.15 3.64 1.54
N ALA A 151 1.33 4.69 1.44
CA ALA A 151 1.48 5.93 2.19
C ALA A 151 0.12 6.33 2.75
N GLN A 152 0.09 6.74 4.02
CA GLN A 152 -1.10 7.34 4.61
C GLN A 152 -1.25 8.76 4.06
N GLN A 153 -2.44 9.14 3.57
CA GLN A 153 -2.64 10.48 3.03
C GLN A 153 -2.41 11.55 4.11
N TYR A 154 -2.82 11.27 5.35
CA TYR A 154 -2.72 12.21 6.46
C TYR A 154 -2.28 11.51 7.73
N THR A 155 -1.10 11.86 8.27
CA THR A 155 -0.47 11.20 9.43
C THR A 155 -0.67 11.93 10.76
N GLY A 156 -1.45 13.01 10.79
CA GLY A 156 -1.60 13.83 12.00
C GLY A 156 -0.27 14.44 12.43
N SER A 157 0.05 14.41 13.72
CA SER A 157 1.25 15.02 14.31
C SER A 157 2.59 14.33 13.99
N ILE A 158 2.57 13.27 13.17
CA ILE A 158 3.76 12.49 12.81
C ILE A 158 4.17 12.87 11.39
N ALA A 159 5.48 13.01 11.15
CA ALA A 159 6.01 13.26 9.81
C ALA A 159 5.53 12.19 8.81
N ASN A 160 5.16 12.64 7.61
CA ASN A 160 4.73 11.76 6.54
C ASN A 160 5.93 11.39 5.66
N ASP A 161 6.55 10.24 5.93
CA ASP A 161 7.76 9.78 5.21
C ASP A 161 7.46 9.25 3.78
N GLY A 162 6.20 9.34 3.33
CA GLY A 162 5.80 8.88 2.01
C GLY A 162 5.58 7.37 1.90
N PHE A 163 5.83 6.84 0.70
CA PHE A 163 5.57 5.45 0.35
C PHE A 163 6.57 4.50 1.02
N GLN A 164 6.06 3.62 1.88
CA GLN A 164 6.81 2.56 2.54
C GLN A 164 6.32 1.18 2.13
N ASN A 165 7.17 0.15 2.26
CA ASN A 165 6.78 -1.24 1.98
C ASN A 165 5.56 -1.65 2.84
N VAL A 166 4.63 -2.36 2.22
CA VAL A 166 3.41 -2.85 2.89
C VAL A 166 3.78 -3.97 3.86
N LYS A 167 3.67 -3.70 5.17
CA LYS A 167 3.97 -4.66 6.23
C LYS A 167 2.83 -5.66 6.39
N THR A 168 3.14 -6.89 6.76
CA THR A 168 2.13 -7.95 7.02
C THR A 168 1.42 -7.83 8.37
N LEU A 169 1.50 -6.68 9.03
CA LEU A 169 0.89 -6.41 10.33
C LEU A 169 -0.55 -5.97 10.16
N GLU A 170 -1.43 -6.35 11.09
CA GLU A 170 -2.86 -5.99 11.06
C GLU A 170 -3.09 -4.47 10.90
N ARG A 171 -2.35 -3.66 11.67
CA ARG A 171 -2.45 -2.18 11.60
C ARG A 171 -2.05 -1.59 10.24
N SER A 172 -1.36 -2.35 9.40
CA SER A 172 -0.92 -1.90 8.07
C SER A 172 -1.95 -2.23 6.98
N HIS A 173 -3.04 -2.91 7.33
CA HIS A 173 -4.12 -3.32 6.43
C HIS A 173 -3.66 -3.94 5.09
N PRO A 174 -2.77 -4.96 5.14
CA PRO A 174 -2.26 -5.62 3.93
C PRO A 174 -3.36 -6.31 3.10
N ASP A 175 -4.48 -6.68 3.72
CA ASP A 175 -5.69 -7.19 3.07
C ASP A 175 -6.34 -6.15 2.15
N LEU A 176 -6.54 -4.94 2.66
CA LEU A 176 -7.12 -3.84 1.87
C LEU A 176 -6.22 -3.44 0.69
N VAL A 177 -4.91 -3.64 0.82
CA VAL A 177 -3.98 -3.50 -0.30
C VAL A 177 -4.26 -4.53 -1.39
N ILE A 178 -4.37 -5.81 -1.04
CA ILE A 178 -4.69 -6.87 -2.03
C ILE A 178 -6.05 -6.61 -2.69
N ASP A 179 -7.05 -6.19 -1.93
CA ASP A 179 -8.37 -5.85 -2.46
C ASP A 179 -8.32 -4.68 -3.44
N ALA A 180 -7.56 -3.63 -3.12
CA ALA A 180 -7.37 -2.49 -4.03
C ALA A 180 -6.67 -2.92 -5.33
N LEU A 181 -5.62 -3.74 -5.25
CA LEU A 181 -4.94 -4.27 -6.44
C LEU A 181 -5.86 -5.16 -7.29
N ASN A 182 -6.75 -5.95 -6.67
CA ASN A 182 -7.75 -6.73 -7.41
C ASN A 182 -8.76 -5.83 -8.14
N LYS A 183 -9.20 -4.72 -7.53
CA LYS A 183 -10.09 -3.76 -8.21
C LYS A 183 -9.44 -3.15 -9.45
N GLU A 184 -8.14 -2.91 -9.43
CA GLU A 184 -7.40 -2.43 -10.62
C GLU A 184 -7.42 -3.48 -11.74
N ILE A 185 -7.31 -4.77 -11.40
CA ILE A 185 -7.48 -5.85 -12.37
C ILE A 185 -8.90 -5.85 -12.95
N ASP A 186 -9.91 -5.68 -12.10
CA ASP A 186 -11.31 -5.69 -12.52
C ASP A 186 -11.64 -4.52 -13.46
N LYS A 187 -11.05 -3.33 -13.25
CA LYS A 187 -11.14 -2.20 -14.19
C LYS A 187 -10.56 -2.55 -15.56
N ILE A 188 -9.34 -3.09 -15.58
CA ILE A 188 -8.68 -3.53 -16.82
C ILE A 188 -9.54 -4.58 -17.54
N GLN A 189 -10.01 -5.60 -16.81
CA GLN A 189 -10.86 -6.66 -17.33
C GLN A 189 -12.17 -6.12 -17.90
N SER A 190 -12.79 -5.16 -17.22
CA SER A 190 -14.01 -4.51 -17.69
C SER A 190 -13.76 -3.74 -18.99
N CYS A 191 -12.67 -2.98 -19.08
CA CYS A 191 -12.30 -2.27 -20.31
C CYS A 191 -12.07 -3.23 -21.49
N LEU A 192 -11.42 -4.37 -21.26
CA LEU A 192 -11.16 -5.37 -22.30
C LEU A 192 -12.44 -5.94 -22.93
N LEU A 193 -13.55 -5.90 -22.19
CA LEU A 193 -14.86 -6.40 -22.60
C LEU A 193 -15.80 -5.32 -23.17
N ARG A 194 -15.44 -4.04 -23.05
CA ARG A 194 -16.18 -2.92 -23.68
C ARG A 194 -15.80 -2.79 -25.15
#